data_AF-A0AAP0B3F8-F1
#
_entry.id   AF-A0AAP0B3F8-F1
#
_cell.length_a   1.000
_cell.length_b   1.000
_cell.length_c   1.000
_cell.angle_alpha   90.00
_cell.angle_beta   90.00
_cell.angle_gamma   90.00
#
_symmetry.space_group_name_H-M   'P 1'
#
loop_
_entity.id
_entity.type
_entity.pdbx_description
1 polymer ?
#
loop_
_entity_poly.entity_id
_entity_poly.type
_entity_poly.pdbx_seq_one_letter_code
_entity_poly.pdbx_strand_id
1 'polypeptide(L)'
;MHIITKAAPAVLEPFKERIVEFDETKHLLSFLGIEGGYMNLGFTHYLVSFKLDDIRVGKTLITSSLTYYLEQNFDGAQLLDEFLNLLRYYLGSVVKSLQKLKTDLESTPEFREMEIARWRKKKAGDDE
;
A
#
# COMPACT_ATOMS: atom_id res chain seq x y z
N MET A 1 8.45 -8.07 -31.49
CA MET A 1 7.17 -7.69 -30.83
C MET A 1 6.91 -8.71 -29.74
N HIS A 2 7.30 -8.41 -28.49
CA HIS A 2 7.09 -9.31 -27.35
C HIS A 2 5.87 -8.81 -26.58
N ILE A 3 4.80 -9.62 -26.60
CA ILE A 3 3.64 -9.40 -25.74
C ILE A 3 4.05 -9.88 -24.36
N ILE A 4 4.31 -8.96 -23.44
CA ILE A 4 4.47 -9.30 -22.02
C ILE A 4 3.07 -9.53 -21.46
N THR A 5 2.62 -10.78 -21.50
CA THR A 5 1.45 -11.22 -20.78
C THR A 5 1.74 -11.02 -19.29
N LYS A 6 0.93 -10.20 -18.63
CA LYS A 6 1.03 -9.83 -17.21
C LYS A 6 0.73 -11.06 -16.35
N ALA A 7 1.73 -11.92 -16.15
CA ALA A 7 1.61 -13.06 -15.25
C ALA A 7 1.38 -12.56 -13.82
N ALA A 8 0.52 -13.25 -13.07
CA ALA A 8 0.46 -13.08 -11.62
C ALA A 8 1.87 -13.33 -11.06
N PRO A 9 2.32 -12.58 -10.03
CA PRO A 9 3.61 -12.85 -9.41
C PRO A 9 3.65 -14.33 -8.98
N ALA A 10 4.81 -14.97 -9.18
CA ALA A 10 5.03 -16.33 -8.72
C ALA A 10 4.62 -16.45 -7.26
N VAL A 11 4.04 -17.60 -6.88
CA VAL A 11 3.60 -17.84 -5.50
C VAL A 11 4.82 -17.70 -4.61
N LEU A 12 4.88 -16.62 -3.82
CA LEU A 12 5.95 -16.39 -2.89
C LEU A 12 5.89 -17.46 -1.80
N GLU A 13 7.04 -18.03 -1.46
CA GLU A 13 7.14 -18.93 -0.31
C GLU A 13 6.63 -18.23 0.96
N PRO A 14 6.06 -18.97 1.94
CA PRO A 14 5.70 -18.40 3.22
C PRO A 14 6.85 -17.60 3.82
N PHE A 15 6.53 -16.42 4.34
CA PHE A 15 7.51 -15.50 4.90
C PHE A 15 6.98 -14.86 6.18
N LYS A 16 7.90 -14.36 7.00
CA LYS A 16 7.57 -13.58 8.19
C LYS A 16 8.21 -12.21 8.10
N GLU A 17 7.40 -11.21 8.42
CA GLU A 17 7.83 -9.83 8.61
C GLU A 17 7.44 -9.37 10.01
N ARG A 18 8.13 -8.35 10.51
CA ARG A 18 7.71 -7.62 11.72
C ARG A 18 7.60 -6.14 11.42
N ILE A 19 6.65 -5.47 12.08
CA ILE A 19 6.58 -4.02 12.10
C ILE A 19 7.76 -3.51 12.93
N VAL A 20 8.58 -2.63 12.37
CA VAL A 20 9.71 -1.99 13.06
C VAL A 20 9.52 -0.49 13.24
N GLU A 21 8.60 0.11 12.50
CA GLU A 21 8.23 1.51 12.66
C GLU A 21 6.75 1.68 12.35
N PHE A 22 6.06 2.41 13.20
CA PHE A 22 4.69 2.85 12.99
C PHE A 22 4.54 4.24 13.61
N ASP A 23 4.50 5.25 12.76
CA ASP A 23 4.35 6.64 13.15
C ASP A 23 3.07 7.18 12.52
N GLU A 24 2.00 7.23 13.31
CA GLU A 24 0.70 7.76 12.87
C GLU A 24 0.78 9.23 12.49
N THR A 25 1.64 10.01 13.14
CA THR A 25 1.76 11.46 12.90
C THR A 25 2.44 11.76 11.56
N LYS A 26 3.37 10.90 11.15
CA LYS A 26 4.05 10.98 9.84
C LYS A 26 3.44 10.07 8.79
N HIS A 27 2.38 9.34 9.14
CA HIS A 27 1.76 8.29 8.33
C HIS A 27 2.81 7.36 7.68
N LEU A 28 3.73 6.86 8.51
CA LEU A 28 4.85 6.02 8.13
C LEU A 28 4.72 4.65 8.78
N LEU A 29 4.92 3.60 7.98
CA LEU A 29 4.89 2.21 8.42
C LEU A 29 6.04 1.46 7.76
N SER A 30 6.85 0.76 8.55
CA SER A 30 8.01 0.00 8.06
C SER A 30 7.98 -1.45 8.55
N PHE A 31 8.29 -2.38 7.64
CA PHE A 31 8.36 -3.82 7.89
C PHE A 31 9.76 -4.35 7.60
N LEU A 32 10.29 -5.14 8.52
CA LEU A 32 11.55 -5.85 8.36
C LEU A 32 11.28 -7.34 8.10
N GLY A 33 11.90 -7.88 7.05
CA GLY A 33 11.91 -9.32 6.79
C GLY A 33 12.64 -10.09 7.89
N ILE A 34 12.07 -11.21 8.32
CA ILE A 34 12.62 -12.09 9.37
C ILE A 34 13.06 -13.44 8.81
N GLU A 35 12.21 -14.07 8.00
CA GLU A 35 12.51 -15.37 7.36
C GLU A 35 11.62 -15.60 6.13
N GLY A 36 12.10 -16.44 5.21
CA GLY A 36 11.33 -16.92 4.06
C GLY A 36 11.21 -15.93 2.91
N GLY A 37 10.37 -16.27 1.93
CA GLY A 37 10.09 -15.44 0.75
C GLY A 37 11.37 -14.96 0.05
N TYR A 38 11.50 -13.66 -0.16
CA TYR A 38 12.68 -13.06 -0.80
C TYR A 38 13.99 -13.27 -0.05
N MET A 39 13.94 -13.61 1.25
CA MET A 39 15.15 -13.94 2.00
C MET A 39 15.73 -15.31 1.64
N ASN A 40 14.90 -16.23 1.13
CA ASN A 40 15.36 -17.51 0.60
C ASN A 40 15.88 -17.40 -0.85
N LEU A 41 15.67 -16.25 -1.49
CA LEU A 41 15.97 -16.03 -2.91
C LEU A 41 17.22 -15.16 -3.13
N GLY A 42 17.88 -14.71 -2.06
CA GLY A 42 19.14 -13.96 -2.14
C GLY A 42 19.16 -12.64 -1.37
N PHE A 43 18.05 -12.20 -0.77
CA PHE A 43 18.07 -11.10 0.20
C PHE A 43 18.55 -11.63 1.56
N THR A 44 19.67 -11.14 2.06
CA THR A 44 20.05 -11.45 3.46
C THR A 44 19.16 -10.69 4.44
N HIS A 45 18.73 -9.49 4.06
CA HIS A 45 17.84 -8.63 4.84
C HIS A 45 17.07 -7.71 3.89
N TYR A 46 15.84 -7.35 4.24
CA TYR A 46 15.14 -6.23 3.62
C TYR A 46 14.25 -5.48 4.61
N LEU A 47 14.12 -4.17 4.37
CA LEU A 47 13.23 -3.25 5.04
C LEU A 47 12.37 -2.58 3.98
N VAL A 48 11.05 -2.77 4.06
CA VAL A 48 10.09 -2.05 3.21
C VAL A 48 9.35 -1.01 4.05
N SER A 49 9.30 0.21 3.56
CA SER A 49 8.63 1.33 4.21
C SER A 49 7.56 1.93 3.30
N PHE A 50 6.44 2.31 3.89
CA PHE A 50 5.33 3.00 3.23
C PHE A 50 5.08 4.32 3.94
N LYS A 51 5.10 5.42 3.18
CA LYS A 51 4.76 6.75 3.65
C LYS A 51 3.57 7.28 2.88
N LEU A 52 2.57 7.77 3.59
CA LEU A 52 1.36 8.33 3.01
C LEU A 52 1.39 9.85 3.18
N ASP A 53 1.58 10.57 2.09
CA ASP A 53 1.61 12.03 2.10
C ASP A 53 0.33 12.60 1.48
N ASP A 54 -0.29 13.56 2.18
CA ASP A 54 -1.39 14.33 1.61
C ASP A 54 -0.85 15.30 0.56
N ILE A 55 -1.27 15.11 -0.69
CA ILE A 55 -0.85 15.98 -1.79
C ILE A 55 -1.92 17.01 -2.13
N ARG A 56 -3.21 16.65 -1.99
CA ARG A 56 -4.39 17.52 -2.17
C ARG A 56 -5.58 16.92 -1.43
N VAL A 57 -6.67 17.70 -1.29
CA VAL A 57 -7.93 17.21 -0.73
C VAL A 57 -8.37 15.93 -1.43
N GLY A 58 -8.52 14.85 -0.65
CA GLY A 58 -8.95 13.54 -1.14
C GLY A 58 -7.93 12.81 -2.02
N LYS A 59 -6.66 13.24 -2.04
CA LYS A 59 -5.57 12.58 -2.78
C LYS A 59 -4.35 12.37 -1.89
N THR A 60 -3.95 11.11 -1.78
CA THR A 60 -2.78 10.67 -1.04
C THR A 60 -1.72 10.15 -2.02
N LEU A 61 -0.46 10.55 -1.82
CA LEU A 61 0.69 9.95 -2.46
C LEU A 61 1.23 8.84 -1.54
N ILE A 62 1.31 7.62 -2.07
CA ILE A 62 1.96 6.51 -1.38
C ILE A 62 3.40 6.42 -1.90
N THR A 63 4.36 6.72 -1.04
CA THR A 63 5.78 6.49 -1.31
C THR A 63 6.19 5.16 -0.69
N SER A 64 6.74 4.26 -1.49
CA SER A 64 7.30 2.99 -1.02
C SER A 64 8.81 3.00 -1.19
N SER A 65 9.53 2.55 -0.17
CA SER A 65 10.99 2.45 -0.17
C SER A 65 11.40 1.04 0.22
N LEU A 66 12.38 0.49 -0.48
CA LEU A 66 12.97 -0.81 -0.18
C LEU A 66 14.46 -0.60 0.08
N THR A 67 14.91 -0.96 1.26
CA THR A 67 16.34 -1.11 1.59
C THR A 67 16.62 -2.59 1.72
N TYR A 68 17.67 -3.08 1.08
CA TYR A 68 17.98 -4.51 1.07
C TYR A 68 19.48 -4.76 1.03
N TYR A 69 19.87 -5.96 1.48
CA TYR A 69 21.21 -6.49 1.38
C TYR A 69 21.17 -7.82 0.62
N LEU A 70 22.10 -8.01 -0.31
CA LEU A 70 22.22 -9.23 -1.09
C LEU A 70 23.28 -10.17 -0.51
N GLU A 71 23.13 -11.46 -0.79
CA GLU A 71 24.23 -12.40 -0.63
C GLU A 71 25.43 -12.01 -1.50
N GLN A 72 26.64 -12.33 -1.06
CA GLN A 72 27.86 -11.96 -1.75
C GLN A 72 27.91 -12.61 -3.14
N ASN A 73 28.19 -11.81 -4.17
CA ASN A 73 28.23 -12.23 -5.59
C ASN A 73 26.88 -12.63 -6.21
N PHE A 74 25.75 -12.25 -5.59
CA PHE A 74 24.42 -12.43 -6.18
C PHE A 74 23.99 -11.20 -7.00
N ASP A 75 23.60 -11.41 -8.27
CA ASP A 75 22.95 -10.36 -9.07
C ASP A 75 21.46 -10.30 -8.73
N GLY A 76 21.10 -9.35 -7.87
CA GLY A 76 19.74 -9.18 -7.37
C GLY A 76 18.80 -8.36 -8.26
N ALA A 77 19.19 -7.99 -9.49
CA ALA A 77 18.36 -7.13 -10.34
C ALA A 77 16.97 -7.74 -10.62
N GLN A 78 16.94 -9.02 -11.02
CA GLN A 78 15.67 -9.73 -11.26
C GLN A 78 14.84 -9.85 -9.98
N LEU A 79 15.49 -10.19 -8.86
CA LEU A 79 14.82 -10.35 -7.57
C LEU A 79 14.18 -9.03 -7.09
N LEU A 80 14.89 -7.92 -7.29
CA LEU A 80 14.40 -6.58 -7.01
C LEU A 80 13.18 -6.24 -7.87
N ASP A 81 13.24 -6.50 -9.18
CA ASP A 81 12.11 -6.26 -10.08
C ASP A 81 10.88 -7.08 -9.69
N GLU A 82 11.07 -8.34 -9.29
CA GLU A 82 10.00 -9.20 -8.79
C GLU A 82 9.40 -8.66 -7.49
N PHE A 83 10.23 -8.23 -6.53
CA PHE A 83 9.77 -7.61 -5.29
C PHE A 83 8.95 -6.34 -5.55
N LEU A 84 9.46 -5.45 -6.41
CA LEU A 84 8.79 -4.20 -6.75
C LEU A 84 7.45 -4.44 -7.48
N ASN A 85 7.38 -5.47 -8.32
CA ASN A 85 6.15 -5.87 -8.97
C ASN A 85 5.13 -6.43 -7.97
N LEU A 86 5.56 -7.24 -6.99
CA LEU A 86 4.70 -7.72 -5.91
C LEU A 86 4.15 -6.55 -5.09
N LEU A 87 5.01 -5.61 -4.66
CA LEU A 87 4.59 -4.41 -3.93
C LEU A 87 3.55 -3.60 -4.70
N ARG A 88 3.81 -3.37 -5.99
CA ARG A 88 2.90 -2.62 -6.86
C ARG A 88 1.55 -3.33 -6.98
N TYR A 89 1.56 -4.66 -7.11
CA TYR A 89 0.33 -5.45 -7.19
C TYR A 89 -0.44 -5.40 -5.87
N TYR A 90 0.23 -5.59 -4.74
CA TYR A 90 -0.36 -5.55 -3.41
C TYR A 90 -1.01 -4.19 -3.12
N LEU A 91 -0.26 -3.09 -3.25
CA LEU A 91 -0.78 -1.74 -3.03
C LEU A 91 -1.92 -1.41 -3.99
N GLY A 92 -1.79 -1.78 -5.27
CA GLY A 92 -2.84 -1.58 -6.25
C GLY A 92 -4.13 -2.34 -5.89
N SER A 93 -4.01 -3.52 -5.29
CA SER A 93 -5.16 -4.31 -4.84
C SER A 93 -5.81 -3.71 -3.59
N VAL A 94 -5.01 -3.27 -2.61
CA VAL A 94 -5.50 -2.57 -1.42
C VAL A 94 -6.25 -1.30 -1.80
N VAL A 95 -5.66 -0.45 -2.65
CA VAL A 95 -6.28 0.80 -3.11
C VAL A 95 -7.62 0.53 -3.80
N LYS A 96 -7.68 -0.46 -4.69
CA LYS A 96 -8.95 -0.84 -5.37
C LYS A 96 -10.00 -1.31 -4.38
N SER A 97 -9.63 -2.13 -3.39
CA SER A 97 -10.55 -2.61 -2.36
C SER A 97 -11.08 -1.46 -1.50
N LEU A 98 -10.22 -0.52 -1.11
CA LEU A 98 -10.62 0.67 -0.35
C LEU A 98 -11.53 1.61 -1.17
N GLN A 99 -11.25 1.79 -2.45
CA GLN A 99 -12.11 2.58 -3.36
C GLN A 99 -13.48 1.94 -3.55
N LYS A 100 -13.52 0.61 -3.69
CA LYS A 100 -14.77 -0.13 -3.76
C LYS A 100 -15.56 0.03 -2.47
N LEU A 101 -14.93 -0.20 -1.31
CA LEU A 101 -15.56 -0.02 0.00
C LEU A 101 -16.13 1.38 0.18
N LYS A 102 -15.38 2.42 -0.25
CA LYS A 102 -15.86 3.80 -0.25
C LYS A 102 -17.12 3.96 -1.11
N THR A 103 -17.09 3.47 -2.34
CA THR A 103 -18.23 3.54 -3.27
C THR A 103 -19.45 2.84 -2.71
N ASP A 104 -19.26 1.64 -2.16
CA ASP A 104 -20.33 0.85 -1.55
C ASP A 104 -20.93 1.61 -0.36
N LEU A 105 -20.10 2.21 0.51
CA LEU A 105 -20.55 3.02 1.64
C LEU A 105 -21.32 4.28 1.19
N GLU A 106 -20.83 5.01 0.19
CA GLU A 106 -21.48 6.21 -0.36
C GLU A 106 -22.82 5.88 -1.06
N SER A 107 -23.01 4.63 -1.49
CA SER A 107 -24.27 4.17 -2.07
C SER A 107 -25.36 3.88 -1.03
N THR A 108 -25.01 3.76 0.26
CA THR A 108 -25.95 3.41 1.33
C THR A 108 -26.94 4.53 1.63
N PRO A 109 -28.21 4.21 1.97
CA PRO A 109 -29.20 5.20 2.39
C PRO A 109 -28.75 6.00 3.62
N GLU A 110 -28.09 5.36 4.59
CA GLU A 110 -27.63 6.00 5.83
C GLU A 110 -26.58 7.08 5.54
N PHE A 111 -25.66 6.82 4.61
CA PHE A 111 -24.67 7.82 4.20
C PHE A 111 -25.33 9.03 3.55
N ARG A 112 -26.33 8.83 2.69
CA ARG A 112 -27.09 9.92 2.06
C ARG A 112 -27.85 10.77 3.08
N GLU A 113 -28.54 10.13 4.02
CA GLU A 113 -29.24 10.81 5.11
C GLU A 113 -28.26 11.63 5.97
N MET A 114 -27.07 11.08 6.26
CA MET A 114 -26.01 11.78 6.99
C MET A 114 -25.51 13.02 6.24
N GLU A 115 -25.29 12.93 4.92
CA GLU A 115 -24.89 14.10 4.11
C GLU A 115 -25.97 15.17 4.05
N ILE A 116 -27.24 14.78 3.91
CA ILE A 116 -28.39 15.71 3.95
C ILE A 116 -28.45 16.41 5.31
N ALA A 117 -28.29 15.68 6.42
CA ALA A 117 -28.27 16.25 7.76
C ALA A 117 -27.09 17.21 7.97
N ARG A 118 -25.91 16.88 7.42
CA ARG A 118 -24.72 17.74 7.47
C ARG A 118 -24.93 19.04 6.68
N TRP A 119 -25.54 18.96 5.50
CA TRP A 119 -25.86 20.14 4.68
C TRP A 119 -26.88 21.05 5.37
N ARG A 120 -27.93 20.48 5.97
CA ARG A 120 -28.94 21.23 6.74
C ARG A 120 -28.31 21.97 7.92
N LYS A 121 -27.42 21.32 8.69
CA LYS A 121 -26.69 21.96 9.79
C LYS A 121 -25.79 23.11 9.32
N LYS A 122 -25.13 22.96 8.17
CA LYS A 122 -24.27 24.01 7.61
C LYS A 122 -25.09 25.26 7.23
N LYS A 123 -26.23 25.07 6.55
CA LYS A 123 -27.12 26.20 6.22
C LYS A 123 -27.68 26.92 7.44
N ALA A 124 -28.05 26.18 8.49
CA ALA A 124 -28.60 26.78 9.70
C ALA A 124 -27.59 27.64 10.49
N GLY A 125 -26.28 27.45 10.27
CA GLY A 125 -25.23 28.26 10.91
C GLY A 125 -24.70 29.41 10.04
N ASP A 126 -25.14 29.53 8.78
CA ASP A 126 -24.81 30.65 7.89
C ASP A 126 -25.86 31.78 7.96
N ASP A 127 -26.97 31.57 8.69
CA ASP A 127 -28.10 32.50 8.87
C ASP A 127 -28.03 33.29 10.22
N GLU A 128 -26.90 33.25 10.92
CA GLU A 128 -26.66 33.93 12.23
C GLU A 128 -25.47 34.91 12.15
#